data_AF-A0A5B9YCH2-F1
#
_entry.id   AF-A0A5B9YCH2-F1
#
_cell.length_a   1.000
_cell.length_b   1.000
_cell.length_c   1.000
_cell.angle_alpha   90.00
_cell.angle_beta   90.00
_cell.angle_gamma   90.00
#
_symmetry.space_group_name_H-M   'P 1'
#
loop_
_entity.id
_entity.type
_entity.pdbx_description
1 polymer ?
#
loop_
_entity_poly.entity_id
_entity_poly.type
_entity_poly.pdbx_seq_one_letter_code
_entity_poly.pdbx_strand_id
1 'polypeptide(L)'
;MENLDLVWEASVDEITVGYKESKEEYICLFCGKVFKKGRIYQIETELYDAYGAIRNHIISTHECAATYFLKGKSTAIGISEVQQQILRLMAEGKDDRSIAKDLGIAHSTVRNHRFKLREKEKQAKLYLATMQSLEEKISRKINESDIGVLEEVHLSANMIDDRYSITDLEREKTIQTYLDTEGCIKQFPAKEKKKIILLREIMKQFKVDYEYQEKEINHILKRIYEDYPTIRRALIEYGFLERSDDCGIYRVK
;
A
#
# COMPACT_ATOMS: atom_id res chain seq x y z
N MET A 1 9.01 0.27 8.43
CA MET A 1 9.29 0.41 6.99
C MET A 1 8.31 -0.50 6.30
N GLU A 2 7.27 0.10 5.73
CA GLU A 2 6.15 -0.60 5.13
C GLU A 2 6.64 -1.39 3.91
N ASN A 3 6.16 -2.62 3.74
CA ASN A 3 6.45 -3.42 2.53
C ASN A 3 5.94 -2.78 1.24
N LEU A 4 5.14 -1.73 1.35
CA LEU A 4 4.48 -1.08 0.23
C LEU A 4 5.42 -0.20 -0.58
N ASP A 5 6.38 0.46 0.05
CA ASP A 5 7.42 1.24 -0.64
C ASP A 5 8.21 0.32 -1.60
N LEU A 6 8.49 -0.92 -1.16
CA LEU A 6 9.19 -1.91 -1.98
C LEU A 6 8.39 -2.34 -3.22
N VAL A 7 7.05 -2.37 -3.15
CA VAL A 7 6.19 -2.72 -4.30
C VAL A 7 6.19 -1.57 -5.30
N TRP A 8 6.16 -0.32 -4.85
CA TRP A 8 6.11 0.84 -5.73
C TRP A 8 7.43 1.09 -6.46
N GLU A 9 8.56 0.81 -5.82
CA GLU A 9 9.89 0.87 -6.42
C GLU A 9 10.24 -0.35 -7.29
N ALA A 10 9.39 -1.39 -7.31
CA ALA A 10 9.63 -2.61 -8.07
C ALA A 10 9.15 -2.49 -9.52
N SER A 11 9.88 -3.12 -10.42
CA SER A 11 9.45 -3.27 -11.81
C SER A 11 8.21 -4.15 -11.92
N VAL A 12 7.47 -4.02 -13.04
CA VAL A 12 6.29 -4.86 -13.32
C VAL A 12 6.64 -6.35 -13.28
N ASP A 13 7.83 -6.73 -13.75
CA ASP A 13 8.29 -8.12 -13.75
C ASP A 13 8.55 -8.63 -12.33
N GLU A 14 9.20 -7.83 -11.47
CA GLU A 14 9.44 -8.14 -10.06
C GLU A 14 8.13 -8.30 -9.27
N ILE A 15 7.17 -7.38 -9.48
CA ILE A 15 5.83 -7.45 -8.88
C ILE A 15 5.11 -8.74 -9.33
N THR A 16 5.25 -9.10 -10.60
CA THR A 16 4.60 -10.30 -11.17
C THR A 16 5.14 -11.59 -10.54
N VAL A 17 6.45 -11.69 -10.35
CA VAL A 17 7.06 -12.85 -9.67
C VAL A 17 6.93 -12.80 -8.16
N GLY A 18 6.69 -11.62 -7.58
CA GLY A 18 6.39 -11.39 -6.16
C GLY A 18 7.62 -11.20 -5.25
N TYR A 19 8.80 -11.02 -5.82
CA TYR A 19 10.03 -10.76 -5.07
C TYR A 19 10.97 -9.80 -5.82
N LYS A 20 11.81 -9.11 -5.05
CA LYS A 20 12.94 -8.31 -5.53
C LYS A 20 14.24 -9.07 -5.28
N GLU A 21 15.11 -9.11 -6.28
CA GLU A 21 16.43 -9.75 -6.18
C GLU A 21 17.52 -8.71 -5.96
N SER A 22 18.32 -8.90 -4.92
CA SER A 22 19.55 -8.15 -4.67
C SER A 22 20.78 -9.05 -4.83
N LYS A 23 21.98 -8.46 -4.77
CA LYS A 23 23.24 -9.23 -4.84
C LYS A 23 23.35 -10.28 -3.73
N GLU A 24 22.80 -9.99 -2.56
CA GLU A 24 22.98 -10.81 -1.34
C GLU A 24 21.72 -11.59 -0.93
N GLU A 25 20.55 -11.22 -1.44
CA GLU A 25 19.27 -11.75 -0.93
C GLU A 25 18.11 -11.58 -1.91
N TYR A 26 17.03 -12.33 -1.64
CA TYR A 26 15.70 -12.16 -2.22
C TYR A 26 14.76 -11.62 -1.16
N ILE A 27 13.94 -10.62 -1.51
CA ILE A 27 12.97 -10.00 -0.60
C ILE A 27 11.58 -10.22 -1.18
N CYS A 28 10.68 -10.81 -0.39
CA CYS A 28 9.27 -10.90 -0.76
C CYS A 28 8.65 -9.50 -0.81
N LEU A 29 8.07 -9.13 -1.94
CA LEU A 29 7.43 -7.82 -2.10
C LEU A 29 6.11 -7.69 -1.33
N PHE A 30 5.52 -8.81 -0.92
CA PHE A 30 4.21 -8.82 -0.27
C PHE A 30 4.29 -8.76 1.26
N CYS A 31 5.27 -9.46 1.86
CA CYS A 31 5.42 -9.52 3.32
C CYS A 31 6.83 -9.19 3.82
N GLY A 32 7.78 -8.86 2.95
CA GLY A 32 9.10 -8.36 3.35
C GLY A 32 10.04 -9.41 3.90
N LYS A 33 9.65 -10.69 3.86
CA LYS A 33 10.53 -11.78 4.26
C LYS A 33 11.76 -11.82 3.36
N VAL A 34 12.91 -11.93 3.99
CA VAL A 34 14.22 -11.91 3.36
C VAL A 34 14.84 -13.30 3.33
N PHE A 35 15.33 -13.70 2.17
CA PHE A 35 16.00 -14.97 1.91
C PHE A 35 17.42 -14.71 1.39
N LYS A 36 18.42 -14.90 2.26
CA LYS A 36 19.83 -14.62 1.99
C LYS A 36 20.45 -15.69 1.12
N LYS A 37 21.11 -15.27 0.05
CA LYS A 37 21.89 -16.14 -0.85
C LYS A 37 23.03 -16.82 -0.08
N GLY A 38 23.36 -18.04 -0.47
CA GLY A 38 24.35 -18.87 0.23
C GLY A 38 23.84 -19.57 1.49
N ARG A 39 22.58 -19.34 1.91
CA ARG A 39 21.92 -20.14 2.95
C ARG A 39 21.04 -21.22 2.33
N ILE A 40 20.92 -22.33 3.05
CA ILE A 40 19.95 -23.38 2.78
C ILE A 40 18.79 -23.23 3.76
N TYR A 41 17.58 -23.30 3.23
CA TYR A 41 16.33 -23.16 3.95
C TYR A 41 15.63 -24.51 3.97
N GLN A 42 15.29 -25.00 5.16
CA GLN A 42 14.44 -26.17 5.30
C GLN A 42 12.99 -25.73 5.36
N ILE A 43 12.20 -26.15 4.39
CA ILE A 43 10.75 -25.89 4.33
C ILE A 43 10.07 -27.24 4.30
N GLU A 44 9.27 -27.52 5.33
CA GLU A 44 8.72 -28.85 5.61
C GLU A 44 9.83 -29.92 5.69
N THR A 45 9.90 -30.81 4.71
CA THR A 45 10.87 -31.90 4.62
C THR A 45 11.95 -31.67 3.57
N GLU A 46 11.84 -30.61 2.77
CA GLU A 46 12.74 -30.34 1.65
C GLU A 46 13.72 -29.19 1.95
N LEU A 47 14.88 -29.26 1.31
CA LEU A 47 15.94 -28.26 1.42
C LEU A 47 15.96 -27.42 0.14
N TYR A 48 15.88 -26.10 0.31
CA TYR A 48 15.88 -25.13 -0.76
C TYR A 48 17.06 -24.18 -0.62
N ASP A 49 17.62 -23.75 -1.75
CA ASP A 49 18.45 -22.54 -1.77
C ASP A 49 17.57 -21.29 -1.60
N ALA A 50 18.18 -20.11 -1.49
CA ALA A 50 17.45 -18.87 -1.28
C ALA A 50 16.39 -18.58 -2.37
N TYR A 51 16.68 -18.96 -3.62
CA TYR A 51 15.77 -18.80 -4.76
C TYR A 51 14.56 -19.75 -4.68
N GLY A 52 14.81 -21.03 -4.39
CA GLY A 52 13.76 -22.01 -4.16
C GLY A 52 12.89 -21.64 -2.95
N ALA A 53 13.51 -21.14 -1.89
CA ALA A 53 12.84 -20.75 -0.67
C ALA A 53 11.88 -19.56 -0.87
N ILE A 54 12.30 -18.52 -1.58
CA ILE A 54 11.41 -17.38 -1.88
C ILE A 54 10.25 -17.81 -2.79
N ARG A 55 10.51 -18.62 -3.81
CA ARG A 55 9.45 -19.12 -4.71
C ARG A 55 8.43 -19.99 -3.97
N ASN A 56 8.90 -20.92 -3.14
CA ASN A 56 8.02 -21.73 -2.30
C ASN A 56 7.21 -20.84 -1.34
N HIS A 57 7.85 -19.86 -0.70
CA HIS A 57 7.18 -18.92 0.19
C HIS A 57 6.07 -18.13 -0.52
N ILE A 58 6.30 -17.64 -1.74
CA ILE A 58 5.27 -16.91 -2.50
C ILE A 58 4.09 -17.82 -2.81
N ILE A 59 4.33 -19.04 -3.29
CA ILE A 59 3.26 -19.99 -3.65
C ILE A 59 2.48 -20.42 -2.40
N SER A 60 3.16 -20.75 -1.30
CA SER A 60 2.51 -21.26 -0.08
C SER A 60 1.83 -20.18 0.76
N THR A 61 2.39 -18.96 0.79
CA THR A 61 1.89 -17.87 1.65
C THR A 61 1.00 -16.89 0.91
N HIS A 62 1.28 -16.62 -0.36
CA HIS A 62 0.61 -15.58 -1.15
C HIS A 62 -0.14 -16.13 -2.38
N GLU A 63 0.07 -17.41 -2.72
CA GLU A 63 -0.36 -18.09 -3.96
C GLU A 63 0.27 -17.48 -5.22
N CYS A 64 -0.05 -16.22 -5.53
CA CYS A 64 0.55 -15.44 -6.60
C CYS A 64 0.26 -13.94 -6.41
N ALA A 65 0.91 -13.10 -7.21
CA ALA A 65 0.68 -11.65 -7.21
C ALA A 65 -0.80 -11.29 -7.40
N ALA A 66 -1.49 -11.95 -8.35
CA ALA A 66 -2.90 -11.69 -8.62
C ALA A 66 -3.77 -11.98 -7.39
N THR A 67 -3.60 -13.13 -6.74
CA THR A 67 -4.33 -13.46 -5.51
C THR A 67 -4.03 -12.46 -4.39
N TYR A 68 -2.78 -12.08 -4.21
CA TYR A 68 -2.37 -11.10 -3.20
C TYR A 68 -3.09 -9.76 -3.37
N PHE A 69 -3.00 -9.15 -4.56
CA PHE A 69 -3.65 -7.86 -4.83
C PHE A 69 -5.18 -7.97 -4.80
N LEU A 70 -5.73 -9.09 -5.28
CA LEU A 70 -7.16 -9.31 -5.26
C LEU A 70 -7.69 -9.52 -3.84
N LYS A 71 -6.92 -10.02 -2.87
CA LYS A 71 -7.32 -10.08 -1.45
C LYS A 71 -7.29 -8.70 -0.76
N GLY A 72 -6.45 -7.77 -1.24
CA GLY A 72 -6.32 -6.40 -0.73
C GLY A 72 -7.50 -5.47 -1.09
N LYS A 73 -7.30 -4.15 -0.93
CA LYS A 73 -8.30 -3.12 -1.28
C LYS A 73 -8.38 -2.94 -2.81
N SER A 74 -9.59 -2.80 -3.35
CA SER A 74 -9.78 -2.64 -4.80
C SER A 74 -9.16 -1.34 -5.36
N THR A 75 -8.99 -0.32 -4.52
CA THR A 75 -8.35 0.96 -4.85
C THR A 75 -6.87 0.80 -5.20
N ALA A 76 -6.20 -0.20 -4.64
CA ALA A 76 -4.79 -0.48 -4.86
C ALA A 76 -4.43 -0.70 -6.34
N ILE A 77 -5.31 -1.40 -7.06
CA ILE A 77 -5.17 -1.70 -8.49
C ILE A 77 -6.15 -0.89 -9.34
N GLY A 78 -6.79 0.12 -8.74
CA GLY A 78 -7.68 1.06 -9.40
C GLY A 78 -8.95 0.44 -9.99
N ILE A 79 -9.54 -0.58 -9.38
CA ILE A 79 -10.78 -1.23 -9.87
C ILE A 79 -11.94 -1.09 -8.87
N SER A 80 -13.17 -1.28 -9.36
CA SER A 80 -14.35 -1.34 -8.48
C SER A 80 -14.43 -2.68 -7.74
N GLU A 81 -15.19 -2.71 -6.65
CA GLU A 81 -15.41 -3.93 -5.86
C GLU A 81 -16.02 -5.06 -6.69
N VAL A 82 -17.00 -4.74 -7.55
CA VAL A 82 -17.59 -5.73 -8.49
C VAL A 82 -16.55 -6.27 -9.47
N GLN A 83 -15.66 -5.41 -9.99
CA GLN A 83 -14.57 -5.86 -10.87
C GLN A 83 -13.58 -6.77 -10.12
N GLN A 84 -13.28 -6.46 -8.87
CA GLN A 84 -12.41 -7.26 -8.02
C GLN A 84 -13.00 -8.65 -7.78
N GLN A 85 -14.30 -8.74 -7.45
CA GLN A 85 -15.00 -10.01 -7.29
C GLN A 85 -14.98 -10.86 -8.57
N ILE A 86 -15.22 -10.25 -9.74
CA ILE A 86 -15.12 -10.94 -11.04
C ILE A 86 -13.70 -11.48 -11.26
N LEU A 87 -12.66 -10.70 -10.98
CA LEU A 87 -11.27 -11.14 -11.14
C LEU A 87 -10.89 -12.28 -10.18
N ARG A 88 -11.40 -12.27 -8.93
CA ARG A 88 -11.21 -13.39 -7.97
C ARG A 88 -11.79 -14.68 -8.51
N LEU A 89 -13.05 -14.66 -8.96
CA LEU A 89 -13.71 -15.85 -9.51
C LEU A 89 -13.04 -16.32 -10.82
N MET A 90 -12.49 -15.40 -11.61
CA MET A 90 -11.67 -15.76 -12.77
C MET A 90 -10.35 -16.44 -12.37
N ALA A 91 -9.69 -15.99 -11.30
CA ALA A 91 -8.48 -16.62 -10.78
C ALA A 91 -8.75 -18.04 -10.25
N GLU A 92 -9.96 -18.29 -9.73
CA GLU A 92 -10.46 -19.63 -9.37
C GLU A 92 -10.81 -20.51 -10.59
N GLY A 93 -10.73 -19.98 -11.81
CA GLY A 93 -11.02 -20.72 -13.04
C GLY A 93 -12.50 -20.83 -13.41
N LYS A 94 -13.39 -20.04 -12.77
CA LYS A 94 -14.83 -20.06 -13.08
C LYS A 94 -15.14 -19.46 -14.46
N ASP A 95 -16.15 -20.02 -15.12
CA ASP A 95 -16.66 -19.53 -16.39
C ASP A 95 -17.67 -18.37 -16.21
N ASP A 96 -17.97 -17.63 -17.29
CA ASP A 96 -18.84 -16.44 -17.22
C ASP A 96 -20.24 -16.75 -16.66
N ARG A 97 -20.75 -17.97 -16.89
CA ARG A 97 -22.07 -18.39 -16.39
C ARG A 97 -22.05 -18.61 -14.88
N SER A 98 -21.01 -19.29 -14.37
CA SER A 98 -20.86 -19.49 -12.93
C SER A 98 -20.61 -18.16 -12.22
N ILE A 99 -19.78 -17.27 -12.80
CA ILE A 99 -19.55 -15.93 -12.25
C ILE A 99 -20.85 -15.12 -12.18
N ALA A 100 -21.65 -15.13 -13.26
CA ALA A 100 -22.93 -14.45 -13.30
C ALA A 100 -23.89 -14.95 -12.20
N LYS A 101 -23.93 -16.27 -12.00
CA LYS A 101 -24.74 -16.91 -10.96
C LYS A 101 -24.28 -16.54 -9.55
N ASP A 102 -22.97 -16.64 -9.29
CA ASP A 102 -22.39 -16.38 -7.96
C ASP A 102 -22.54 -14.91 -7.53
N LEU A 103 -22.46 -13.98 -8.49
CA LEU A 103 -22.59 -12.54 -8.23
C LEU A 103 -24.01 -12.00 -8.39
N GLY A 104 -24.97 -12.83 -8.84
CA GLY A 104 -26.36 -12.40 -9.08
C GLY A 104 -26.52 -11.35 -10.18
N ILE A 105 -25.60 -11.32 -11.17
CA ILE A 105 -25.63 -10.36 -12.28
C ILE A 105 -25.87 -11.06 -13.63
N ALA A 106 -26.32 -10.31 -14.63
CA ALA A 106 -26.53 -10.87 -15.96
C ALA A 106 -25.21 -11.34 -16.60
N HIS A 107 -25.25 -12.44 -17.32
CA HIS A 107 -24.10 -12.98 -18.07
C HIS A 107 -23.51 -11.96 -19.06
N SER A 108 -24.36 -11.13 -19.69
CA SER A 108 -23.93 -10.01 -20.54
C SER A 108 -23.12 -8.97 -19.77
N THR A 109 -23.49 -8.71 -18.51
CA THR A 109 -22.78 -7.78 -17.61
C THR A 109 -21.38 -8.31 -17.26
N VAL A 110 -21.24 -9.60 -16.92
CA VAL A 110 -19.93 -10.23 -16.69
C VAL A 110 -19.03 -10.08 -17.91
N ARG A 111 -19.54 -10.42 -19.10
CA ARG A 111 -18.77 -10.29 -20.35
C ARG A 111 -18.33 -8.85 -20.61
N ASN A 112 -19.20 -7.87 -20.36
CA ASN A 112 -18.87 -6.45 -20.50
C ASN A 112 -17.77 -6.01 -19.51
N HIS A 113 -17.84 -6.45 -18.25
CA HIS A 113 -16.77 -6.19 -17.28
C HIS A 113 -15.43 -6.79 -17.72
N ARG A 114 -15.41 -8.05 -18.18
CA ARG A 114 -14.18 -8.70 -18.67
C ARG A 114 -13.59 -7.95 -19.86
N PHE A 115 -14.43 -7.53 -20.80
CA PHE A 115 -14.00 -6.71 -21.93
C PHE A 115 -13.36 -5.39 -21.48
N LYS A 116 -14.04 -4.63 -20.62
CA LYS A 116 -13.53 -3.37 -20.08
C LYS A 116 -12.22 -3.53 -19.28
N LEU A 117 -12.09 -4.62 -18.52
CA LEU A 117 -10.87 -4.92 -17.77
C LEU A 117 -9.68 -5.20 -18.72
N ARG A 118 -9.89 -5.95 -19.80
CA ARG A 118 -8.85 -6.17 -20.83
C ARG A 118 -8.48 -4.89 -21.58
N GLU A 119 -9.47 -4.05 -21.89
CA GLU A 119 -9.17 -2.74 -22.50
C GLU A 119 -8.38 -1.86 -21.55
N LYS A 120 -8.71 -1.88 -20.25
CA LYS A 120 -7.96 -1.15 -19.22
C LYS A 120 -6.53 -1.67 -19.07
N GLU A 121 -6.30 -2.97 -19.14
CA GLU A 121 -4.95 -3.58 -19.14
C GLU A 121 -4.11 -3.04 -20.31
N LYS A 122 -4.67 -3.01 -21.54
CA LYS A 122 -3.99 -2.44 -22.71
C LYS A 122 -3.69 -0.95 -22.53
N GLN A 123 -4.65 -0.19 -22.01
CA GLN A 123 -4.49 1.24 -21.73
C GLN A 123 -3.40 1.48 -20.68
N ALA A 124 -3.37 0.70 -19.61
CA ALA A 124 -2.34 0.77 -18.56
C ALA A 124 -0.96 0.47 -19.14
N LYS A 125 -0.83 -0.54 -20.00
CA LYS A 125 0.43 -0.83 -20.69
C LYS A 125 0.92 0.34 -21.53
N LEU A 126 0.05 0.94 -22.35
CA LEU A 126 0.41 2.10 -23.17
C LEU A 126 0.74 3.33 -22.31
N TYR A 127 0.01 3.52 -21.21
CA TYR A 127 0.24 4.61 -20.27
C TYR A 127 1.61 4.49 -19.59
N LEU A 128 1.93 3.31 -19.04
CA LEU A 128 3.23 3.03 -18.43
C LEU A 128 4.38 3.27 -19.42
N ALA A 129 4.27 2.75 -20.65
CA ALA A 129 5.28 2.98 -21.69
C ALA A 129 5.45 4.46 -22.04
N THR A 130 4.34 5.22 -22.07
CA THR A 130 4.36 6.66 -22.34
C THR A 130 5.04 7.42 -21.21
N MET A 131 4.71 7.10 -19.95
CA MET A 131 5.31 7.76 -18.77
C MET A 131 6.82 7.51 -18.68
N GLN A 132 7.25 6.26 -18.85
CA GLN A 132 8.66 5.92 -18.91
C GLN A 132 9.40 6.68 -20.03
N SER A 133 8.79 6.77 -21.22
CA SER A 133 9.36 7.54 -22.35
C SER A 133 9.41 9.05 -22.09
N LEU A 134 8.51 9.58 -21.26
CA LEU A 134 8.50 10.98 -20.87
C LEU A 134 9.53 11.26 -19.78
N GLU A 135 9.71 10.37 -18.80
CA GLU A 135 10.77 10.48 -17.79
C GLU A 135 12.14 10.58 -18.45
N GLU A 136 12.43 9.82 -19.51
CA GLU A 136 13.69 9.95 -20.27
C GLU A 136 13.88 11.34 -20.91
N LYS A 137 12.78 12.04 -21.21
CA LYS A 137 12.81 13.40 -21.78
C LYS A 137 12.82 14.48 -20.70
N ILE A 138 12.15 14.22 -19.58
CA ILE A 138 12.01 15.10 -18.43
C ILE A 138 13.32 15.09 -17.63
N SER A 139 13.93 13.94 -17.37
CA SER A 139 15.27 13.83 -16.75
C SER A 139 16.37 14.56 -17.54
N ARG A 140 16.23 14.70 -18.87
CA ARG A 140 17.10 15.54 -19.71
C ARG A 140 16.80 17.05 -19.61
N LYS A 141 15.66 17.45 -19.05
CA LYS A 141 15.22 18.85 -18.89
C LYS A 141 15.16 19.34 -17.43
N ILE A 142 15.17 18.47 -16.43
CA ILE A 142 15.20 18.84 -15.00
C ILE A 142 16.62 19.32 -14.63
N ASN A 143 16.97 20.52 -15.08
CA ASN A 143 17.73 21.46 -14.27
C ASN A 143 16.91 22.74 -14.00
N GLU A 144 15.71 22.86 -14.56
CA GLU A 144 14.85 24.03 -14.34
C GLU A 144 13.38 23.62 -14.29
N SER A 145 12.72 23.92 -13.16
CA SER A 145 11.27 24.04 -12.88
C SER A 145 10.60 23.00 -11.95
N ASP A 146 10.31 23.48 -10.73
CA ASP A 146 9.02 23.55 -10.01
C ASP A 146 8.11 22.32 -9.83
N ILE A 147 8.58 21.10 -10.02
CA ILE A 147 7.87 19.91 -9.52
C ILE A 147 8.77 19.24 -8.48
N GLY A 148 8.67 19.73 -7.24
CA GLY A 148 9.19 19.02 -6.08
C GLY A 148 8.61 17.61 -6.05
N VAL A 149 9.44 16.64 -5.65
CA VAL A 149 9.09 15.22 -5.60
C VAL A 149 7.72 15.07 -4.95
N LEU A 150 6.75 14.54 -5.71
CA LEU A 150 5.43 14.23 -5.19
C LEU A 150 5.58 13.03 -4.27
N GLU A 151 5.20 13.20 -3.01
CA GLU A 151 5.34 12.14 -2.03
C GLU A 151 4.37 10.99 -2.34
N GLU A 152 4.88 9.76 -2.38
CA GLU A 152 4.14 8.58 -2.83
C GLU A 152 2.94 8.26 -1.90
N VAL A 153 1.85 7.80 -2.52
CA VAL A 153 0.57 7.52 -1.87
C VAL A 153 0.56 6.08 -1.34
N HIS A 154 0.31 5.91 -0.05
CA HIS A 154 0.24 4.60 0.60
C HIS A 154 -1.01 3.79 0.16
N LEU A 155 -0.89 2.49 -0.17
CA LEU A 155 -2.02 1.66 -0.65
C LEU A 155 -3.14 1.47 0.39
N SER A 156 -2.87 1.72 1.68
CA SER A 156 -3.89 1.62 2.72
C SER A 156 -4.86 2.82 2.74
N ALA A 157 -4.64 3.87 1.93
CA ALA A 157 -5.49 5.05 1.90
C ALA A 157 -6.96 4.74 1.56
N ASN A 158 -7.88 5.09 2.46
CA ASN A 158 -9.32 4.88 2.30
C ASN A 158 -9.95 5.83 1.24
N MET A 159 -9.30 6.95 0.92
CA MET A 159 -9.70 7.89 -0.13
C MET A 159 -8.47 8.44 -0.86
N ILE A 160 -8.37 8.18 -2.16
CA ILE A 160 -7.31 8.73 -3.03
C ILE A 160 -7.91 9.97 -3.71
N ASP A 161 -7.58 11.15 -3.21
CA ASP A 161 -8.03 12.48 -3.69
C ASP A 161 -6.82 13.45 -3.67
N ASP A 162 -6.95 14.66 -4.23
CA ASP A 162 -5.96 15.76 -4.31
C ASP A 162 -5.27 16.11 -2.98
N ARG A 163 -5.78 15.58 -1.87
CA ARG A 163 -5.26 15.69 -0.51
C ARG A 163 -3.91 14.99 -0.32
N TYR A 164 -3.54 14.05 -1.19
CA TYR A 164 -2.25 13.35 -1.12
C TYR A 164 -1.15 13.96 -2.01
N SER A 165 -1.47 14.98 -2.82
CA SER A 165 -0.52 15.70 -3.67
C SER A 165 0.39 16.63 -2.86
N ILE A 166 1.01 16.13 -1.80
CA ILE A 166 1.87 16.89 -0.87
C ILE A 166 3.29 16.92 -1.47
N THR A 167 3.81 18.11 -1.71
CA THR A 167 5.22 18.29 -2.10
C THR A 167 6.10 18.31 -0.85
N ASP A 168 7.38 17.94 -0.99
CA ASP A 168 8.37 18.01 0.12
C ASP A 168 8.38 19.38 0.81
N LEU A 169 8.29 20.44 0.00
CA LEU A 169 8.31 21.82 0.47
C LEU A 169 7.04 22.20 1.25
N GLU A 170 5.88 21.63 0.90
CA GLU A 170 4.65 21.79 1.67
C GLU A 170 4.67 21.00 2.99
N ARG A 171 5.30 19.82 2.99
CA ARG A 171 5.49 19.00 4.18
C ARG A 171 6.36 19.69 5.22
N GLU A 172 7.54 20.14 4.81
CA GLU A 172 8.48 20.83 5.72
C GLU A 172 7.85 22.10 6.29
N LYS A 173 7.20 22.91 5.45
CA LYS A 173 6.46 24.09 5.93
C LYS A 173 5.37 23.73 6.92
N THR A 174 4.63 22.65 6.68
CA THR A 174 3.56 22.21 7.57
C THR A 174 4.12 21.71 8.91
N ILE A 175 5.19 20.92 8.89
CA ILE A 175 5.88 20.44 10.10
C ILE A 175 6.39 21.64 10.92
N GLN A 176 7.11 22.57 10.30
CA GLN A 176 7.63 23.77 10.99
C GLN A 176 6.51 24.65 11.59
N THR A 177 5.37 24.72 10.91
CA THR A 177 4.24 25.55 11.35
C THR A 177 3.52 24.93 12.55
N TYR A 178 3.27 23.62 12.52
CA TYR A 178 2.35 22.96 13.46
C TYR A 178 3.03 22.10 14.52
N LEU A 179 4.30 21.72 14.34
CA LEU A 179 5.09 21.00 15.34
C LEU A 179 6.10 21.94 16.01
N ASP A 180 6.45 21.65 17.26
CA ASP A 180 7.60 22.25 17.93
C ASP A 180 8.88 21.43 17.72
N THR A 181 9.98 21.89 18.32
CA THR A 181 11.30 21.23 18.23
C THR A 181 11.34 19.87 18.94
N GLU A 182 10.35 19.55 19.77
CA GLU A 182 10.22 18.28 20.49
C GLU A 182 9.23 17.31 19.81
N GLY A 183 8.58 17.74 18.72
CA GLY A 183 7.61 16.95 17.98
C GLY A 183 6.19 17.00 18.55
N CYS A 184 5.88 17.96 19.42
CA CYS A 184 4.53 18.19 19.93
C CYS A 184 3.73 19.10 19.00
N ILE A 185 2.42 18.85 18.89
CA ILE A 185 1.52 19.62 18.03
C ILE A 185 1.12 20.91 18.75
N LYS A 186 1.46 22.05 18.16
CA LYS A 186 1.03 23.38 18.62
C LYS A 186 -0.46 23.61 18.38
N GLN A 187 -0.95 23.19 17.22
CA GLN A 187 -2.35 23.33 16.82
C GLN A 187 -2.75 22.25 15.83
N PHE A 188 -3.90 21.61 16.03
CA PHE A 188 -4.42 20.66 15.05
C PHE A 188 -5.06 21.40 13.85
N PRO A 189 -4.59 21.20 12.61
CA PRO A 189 -5.02 21.97 11.46
C PRO A 189 -6.44 21.58 11.01
N ALA A 190 -7.21 22.59 10.55
CA ALA A 190 -8.54 22.36 10.00
C ALA A 190 -8.51 21.76 8.58
N LYS A 191 -7.46 22.00 7.79
CA LYS A 191 -7.33 21.50 6.42
C LYS A 191 -6.88 20.04 6.40
N GLU A 192 -7.65 19.21 5.70
CA GLU A 192 -7.47 17.76 5.55
C GLU A 192 -6.05 17.38 5.10
N LYS A 193 -5.52 18.03 4.06
CA LYS A 193 -4.14 17.80 3.55
C LYS A 193 -3.07 18.00 4.63
N LYS A 194 -3.23 19.01 5.49
CA LYS A 194 -2.29 19.29 6.60
C LYS A 194 -2.45 18.29 7.76
N LYS A 195 -3.66 17.79 8.00
CA LYS A 195 -3.89 16.71 8.99
C LYS A 195 -3.14 15.45 8.58
N ILE A 196 -3.22 15.03 7.30
CA ILE A 196 -2.52 13.84 6.80
C ILE A 196 -1.01 13.96 7.04
N ILE A 197 -0.41 15.12 6.74
CA ILE A 197 1.03 15.37 6.99
C ILE A 197 1.39 15.16 8.47
N LEU A 198 0.61 15.76 9.38
CA LEU A 198 0.87 15.62 10.82
C LEU A 198 0.64 14.20 11.32
N LEU A 199 -0.43 13.54 10.87
CA LEU A 199 -0.73 12.16 11.27
C LEU A 199 0.39 11.22 10.81
N ARG A 200 0.91 11.39 9.60
CA ARG A 200 2.07 10.63 9.09
C ARG A 200 3.31 10.85 9.95
N GLU A 201 3.55 12.08 10.42
CA GLU A 201 4.68 12.36 11.33
C GLU A 201 4.50 11.68 12.70
N ILE A 202 3.28 11.69 13.24
CA ILE A 202 2.94 11.02 14.50
C ILE A 202 3.11 9.50 14.40
N MET A 203 2.79 8.92 13.25
CA MET A 203 2.92 7.48 13.01
C MET A 203 4.34 6.96 13.13
N LYS A 204 5.37 7.81 12.99
CA LYS A 204 6.78 7.44 13.25
C LYS A 204 7.02 7.01 14.70
N GLN A 205 6.14 7.36 15.63
CA GLN A 205 6.24 6.95 17.04
C GLN A 205 5.59 5.57 17.32
N PHE A 206 4.90 5.00 16.33
CA PHE A 206 4.20 3.71 16.45
C PHE A 206 4.95 2.59 15.71
N LYS A 207 4.86 1.37 16.23
CA LYS A 207 5.45 0.16 15.65
C LYS A 207 4.38 -0.64 14.92
N VAL A 208 4.71 -1.11 13.71
CA VAL A 208 3.75 -1.77 12.81
C VAL A 208 3.33 -3.15 13.31
N ASP A 209 4.24 -3.90 13.95
CA ASP A 209 3.97 -5.26 14.47
C ASP A 209 3.68 -5.28 15.97
N TYR A 210 3.07 -4.23 16.51
CA TYR A 210 2.73 -4.14 17.93
C TYR A 210 1.25 -3.86 18.13
N GLU A 211 0.62 -4.68 18.98
CA GLU A 211 -0.74 -4.46 19.43
C GLU A 211 -0.72 -3.51 20.63
N TYR A 212 -1.18 -2.29 20.41
CA TYR A 212 -1.26 -1.31 21.48
C TYR A 212 -2.57 -1.43 22.22
N GLN A 213 -2.50 -1.48 23.55
CA GLN A 213 -3.68 -1.24 24.38
C GLN A 213 -4.09 0.22 24.32
N GLU A 214 -5.37 0.50 24.54
CA GLU A 214 -5.90 1.87 24.56
C GLU A 214 -5.08 2.80 25.48
N LYS A 215 -4.68 2.30 26.66
CA LYS A 215 -3.88 3.06 27.63
C LYS A 215 -2.51 3.44 27.08
N GLU A 216 -1.87 2.55 26.32
CA GLU A 216 -0.55 2.78 25.72
C GLU A 216 -0.63 3.84 24.62
N ILE A 217 -1.62 3.75 23.74
CA ILE A 217 -1.87 4.78 22.72
C ILE A 217 -2.16 6.13 23.35
N ASN A 218 -3.03 6.16 24.36
CA ASN A 218 -3.36 7.41 25.02
C ASN A 218 -2.12 8.04 25.65
N HIS A 219 -1.22 7.23 26.19
CA HIS A 219 0.03 7.72 26.78
C HIS A 219 0.99 8.27 25.73
N ILE A 220 1.12 7.62 24.57
CA ILE A 220 1.94 8.10 23.45
C ILE A 220 1.37 9.42 22.92
N LEU A 221 0.07 9.44 22.57
CA LEU A 221 -0.57 10.61 21.97
C LEU A 221 -0.67 11.81 22.93
N LYS A 222 -0.83 11.56 24.24
CA LYS A 222 -0.89 12.63 25.25
C LYS A 222 0.41 13.42 25.37
N ARG A 223 1.55 12.82 25.02
CA ARG A 223 2.84 13.52 24.96
C ARG A 223 2.94 14.45 23.75
N ILE A 224 2.16 14.17 22.71
CA ILE A 224 2.20 14.89 21.44
C ILE A 224 1.18 16.04 21.44
N TYR A 225 0.00 15.83 22.02
CA TYR A 225 -1.07 16.82 22.04
C TYR A 225 -2.05 16.59 23.20
N GLU A 226 -2.48 17.68 23.84
CA GLU A 226 -3.39 17.61 24.99
C GLU A 226 -4.75 16.98 24.63
N ASP A 227 -5.30 17.32 23.46
CA ASP A 227 -6.51 16.69 22.91
C ASP A 227 -6.17 15.44 22.07
N TYR A 228 -5.47 14.52 22.72
CA TYR A 228 -5.11 13.21 22.17
C TYR A 228 -6.31 12.38 21.64
N PRO A 229 -7.56 12.50 22.17
CA PRO A 229 -8.70 11.78 21.61
C PRO A 229 -9.01 12.20 20.17
N THR A 230 -8.79 13.46 19.81
CA THR A 230 -9.02 13.97 18.44
C THR A 230 -7.99 13.40 17.46
N ILE A 231 -6.73 13.30 17.86
CA ILE A 231 -5.69 12.65 17.04
C ILE A 231 -6.00 11.18 16.87
N ARG A 232 -6.36 10.47 17.96
CA ARG A 232 -6.70 9.05 17.92
C ARG A 232 -7.85 8.77 16.95
N ARG A 233 -8.92 9.59 16.99
CA ARG A 233 -10.04 9.49 16.05
C ARG A 233 -9.58 9.71 14.61
N ALA A 234 -8.77 10.73 14.35
CA ALA A 234 -8.25 11.01 13.03
C ALA A 234 -7.34 9.88 12.50
N LEU A 235 -6.45 9.33 13.33
CA LEU A 235 -5.60 8.19 12.96
C LEU A 235 -6.41 6.98 12.50
N ILE A 236 -7.56 6.73 13.12
CA ILE A 236 -8.49 5.67 12.68
C ILE A 236 -9.22 6.06 11.40
N GLU A 237 -9.76 7.26 11.34
CA GLU A 237 -10.56 7.76 10.20
C GLU A 237 -9.78 7.76 8.88
N TYR A 238 -8.54 8.23 8.91
CA TYR A 238 -7.65 8.23 7.74
C TYR A 238 -6.98 6.88 7.48
N GLY A 239 -7.19 5.88 8.35
CA GLY A 239 -6.74 4.51 8.15
C GLY A 239 -5.28 4.24 8.51
N PHE A 240 -4.65 5.07 9.35
CA PHE A 240 -3.32 4.83 9.91
C PHE A 240 -3.35 3.83 11.08
N LEU A 241 -4.44 3.80 11.83
CA LEU A 241 -4.70 2.83 12.88
C LEU A 241 -6.01 2.07 12.60
N GLU A 242 -6.03 0.80 12.94
CA GLU A 242 -7.26 0.06 13.16
C GLU A 242 -7.46 -0.21 14.65
N ARG A 243 -8.73 -0.39 15.05
CA ARG A 243 -9.11 -0.74 16.42
C ARG A 243 -9.97 -2.00 16.41
N SER A 244 -9.88 -2.81 17.46
CA SER A 244 -10.80 -3.91 17.72
C SER A 244 -12.21 -3.37 18.03
N ASP A 245 -13.23 -4.18 17.80
CA ASP A 245 -14.64 -3.81 18.07
C ASP A 245 -14.86 -3.45 19.55
N ASP A 246 -14.15 -4.13 20.46
CA ASP A 246 -14.16 -3.86 21.90
C ASP A 246 -13.38 -2.59 22.30
N CYS A 247 -12.83 -1.85 21.34
CA CYS A 247 -12.00 -0.64 21.52
C CYS A 247 -10.75 -0.81 22.41
N GLY A 248 -10.39 -2.04 22.78
CA GLY A 248 -9.26 -2.33 23.68
C GLY A 248 -7.91 -2.44 22.99
N ILE A 249 -7.88 -2.90 21.73
CA ILE A 249 -6.65 -3.16 20.97
C ILE A 249 -6.63 -2.27 19.73
N TYR A 250 -5.45 -1.74 19.42
CA TYR A 250 -5.20 -0.94 18.24
C TYR A 250 -3.96 -1.46 17.52
N ARG A 251 -3.99 -1.41 16.19
CA ARG A 251 -2.89 -1.87 15.32
C ARG A 251 -2.62 -0.83 14.25
N VAL A 252 -1.36 -0.69 13.87
CA VAL A 252 -0.94 0.14 12.73
C VAL A 252 -1.29 -0.57 11.42
N LYS A 253 -1.65 0.19 10.39
CA LYS A 253 -2.20 -0.33 9.15
C LYS A 253 -1.45 0.11 7.90
#